data_AF-A0A318PAR2-F1
#
_entry.id   AF-A0A318PAR2-F1
#
_cell.length_a   1.000
_cell.length_b   1.000
_cell.length_c   1.000
_cell.angle_alpha   90.00
_cell.angle_beta   90.00
_cell.angle_gamma   90.00
#
_symmetry.space_group_name_H-M   'P 1'
#
loop_
_entity.id
_entity.type
_entity.pdbx_description
1 polymer ?
#
loop_
_entity_poly.entity_id
_entity_poly.type
_entity_poly.pdbx_seq_one_letter_code
_entity_poly.pdbx_strand_id
1 'polypeptide(L)' 'MQLKKRIQKILVQATLDGLDDDFTATAILFWLEWDTCLELTGNGWFDDDNETNLSINECDTSIDKFKSFLERAGVAKW' A
#
# COMPACT_ATOMS: atom_id res chain seq x y z
N MET A 1 15.68 -4.66 -10.88
CA MET A 1 16.25 -3.34 -10.50
C MET A 1 15.18 -2.27 -10.21
N GLN A 2 13.96 -2.35 -10.75
CA GLN A 2 12.91 -1.34 -10.55
C GLN A 2 12.20 -1.40 -9.18
N LEU A 3 11.99 -2.60 -8.63
CA LEU A 3 11.31 -2.81 -7.34
C LEU A 3 12.00 -2.08 -6.18
N LYS A 4 13.31 -2.27 -5.99
CA LYS A 4 14.08 -1.61 -4.93
C LYS A 4 13.97 -0.07 -4.99
N LYS A 5 13.99 0.51 -6.19
CA LYS A 5 13.85 1.97 -6.38
C LYS A 5 12.45 2.45 -5.99
N ARG A 6 11.39 1.68 -6.29
CA ARG A 6 10.01 2.02 -5.91
C ARG A 6 9.80 1.93 -4.40
N ILE A 7 10.28 0.87 -3.75
CA ILE A 7 10.27 0.76 -2.28
C ILE A 7 11.03 1.93 -1.64
N GLN A 8 12.20 2.30 -2.16
CA GLN A 8 12.95 3.46 -1.66
C GLN A 8 12.17 4.77 -1.76
N LYS A 9 11.42 4.99 -2.85
CA LYS A 9 10.55 6.18 -2.98
C LYS A 9 9.45 6.19 -1.91
N ILE A 10 8.82 5.04 -1.64
CA ILE A 10 7.80 4.90 -0.60
C ILE A 10 8.38 5.25 0.77
N LEU A 11 9.53 4.67 1.12
CA LEU A 11 10.20 4.92 2.41
C LEU A 11 10.58 6.40 2.59
N VAL A 12 11.11 7.03 1.54
CA VAL A 12 11.45 8.46 1.56
C VAL A 12 10.19 9.30 1.76
N GLN A 13 9.11 9.01 1.03
CA GLN A 13 7.88 9.79 1.18
C GLN A 13 7.25 9.61 2.56
N ALA A 14 7.21 8.38 3.10
CA ALA A 14 6.70 8.13 4.44
C ALA A 14 7.50 8.90 5.51
N THR A 15 8.82 8.97 5.37
CA THR A 15 9.69 9.77 6.24
C THR A 15 9.35 11.26 6.16
N LEU A 16 9.10 11.80 4.96
CA LEU A 16 8.73 13.20 4.76
C LEU A 16 7.35 13.53 5.34
N ASP A 17 6.40 12.61 5.22
CA ASP A 17 5.02 12.76 5.71
C ASP A 17 4.90 12.46 7.22
N GLY A 18 5.97 11.95 7.87
CA GLY A 18 5.96 11.60 9.29
C GLY A 18 5.08 10.39 9.63
N LEU A 19 4.95 9.45 8.70
CA LEU A 19 4.13 8.25 8.84
C LEU A 19 4.89 7.16 9.60
N ASP A 20 4.15 6.32 10.32
CA ASP A 20 4.73 5.20 11.07
C ASP A 20 5.13 4.02 10.17
N ASP A 21 5.90 3.10 10.76
CA ASP A 21 6.41 1.91 10.07
C ASP A 21 5.27 0.99 9.61
N ASP A 22 4.18 0.92 10.37
CA ASP A 22 3.02 0.08 10.07
C ASP A 22 2.29 0.57 8.82
N PHE A 23 1.99 1.87 8.73
CA PHE A 23 1.43 2.50 7.54
C PHE A 23 2.37 2.30 6.35
N THR A 24 3.68 2.50 6.55
CA THR A 24 4.67 2.40 5.49
C THR A 24 4.75 0.98 4.92
N ALA A 25 4.79 -0.04 5.78
CA ALA A 25 4.76 -1.43 5.37
C ALA A 25 3.47 -1.77 4.63
N THR A 26 2.34 -1.30 5.15
CA THR A 26 1.02 -1.52 4.55
C THR A 26 0.91 -0.88 3.17
N ALA A 27 1.42 0.34 2.97
CA ALA A 27 1.43 1.01 1.68
C ALA A 27 2.31 0.29 0.63
N ILE A 28 3.42 -0.33 1.07
CA ILE A 28 4.27 -1.16 0.19
C ILE A 28 3.50 -2.41 -0.24
N LEU A 29 2.81 -3.08 0.68
CA LEU A 29 2.01 -4.27 0.39
C LEU A 29 0.85 -3.93 -0.55
N PHE A 30 0.10 -2.86 -0.27
CA PHE A 30 -0.95 -2.33 -1.14
C PHE A 30 -0.43 -2.10 -2.57
N TRP A 31 0.72 -1.42 -2.69
CA TRP A 31 1.30 -1.15 -4.00
C TRP A 31 1.72 -2.43 -4.72
N LEU A 32 2.33 -3.39 -4.01
CA LEU A 32 2.72 -4.67 -4.60
C LEU A 32 1.52 -5.44 -5.11
N GLU A 33 0.50 -5.62 -4.28
CA GLU A 33 -0.71 -6.36 -4.66
C GLU A 33 -1.36 -5.75 -5.91
N TRP A 34 -1.49 -4.43 -5.95
CA TRP A 34 -2.11 -3.74 -7.07
C TRP A 34 -1.25 -3.69 -8.35
N ASP A 35 0.05 -3.37 -8.26
CA ASP A 35 0.93 -3.19 -9.43
C ASP A 35 1.42 -4.51 -10.03
N THR A 36 1.64 -5.51 -9.17
CA THR A 36 2.19 -6.80 -9.63
C THR A 36 1.12 -7.82 -9.97
N CYS A 37 -0.17 -7.48 -9.76
CA CYS A 37 -1.32 -8.36 -9.99
C CYS A 37 -1.00 -9.76 -9.47
N LEU A 38 -0.41 -9.82 -8.26
CA LEU A 38 0.17 -11.04 -7.73
C LEU A 38 -0.88 -12.12 -7.48
N GLU A 39 -2.17 -11.79 -7.71
CA GLU A 39 -3.32 -12.63 -7.43
C GLU A 39 -2.99 -13.40 -6.15
N LEU A 40 -2.80 -12.67 -5.05
CA LEU A 40 -2.74 -13.26 -3.71
C LEU A 40 -4.15 -13.79 -3.38
N THR A 41 -4.66 -14.64 -4.26
CA THR A 41 -5.98 -15.26 -4.26
C THR A 41 -6.00 -16.19 -3.08
N GLY A 42 -6.86 -15.85 -2.11
CA GLY A 42 -7.15 -16.69 -0.96
C GLY A 42 -6.69 -16.14 0.39
N ASN A 43 -6.17 -14.90 0.47
CA ASN A 43 -6.01 -14.13 1.70
C ASN A 43 -5.94 -12.64 1.33
N GLY A 44 -6.93 -12.12 0.59
CA GLY A 44 -6.91 -10.74 0.15
C GLY A 44 -6.74 -9.86 1.38
N TRP A 45 -5.72 -8.99 1.40
CA TRP A 45 -5.65 -7.93 2.42
C TRP A 45 -6.78 -6.90 2.24
N PHE A 46 -7.63 -7.15 1.23
CA PHE A 46 -8.87 -6.48 0.89
C PHE A 46 -10.10 -7.37 1.10
N ASP A 47 -9.98 -8.60 1.62
CA ASP A 47 -11.17 -9.35 2.01
C ASP A 47 -11.75 -8.73 3.29
N ASP A 48 -12.95 -8.16 3.22
CA ASP A 48 -13.73 -7.69 4.37
C ASP A 48 -14.25 -8.88 5.18
N ASP A 49 -13.34 -9.67 5.76
CA ASP A 49 -13.67 -10.73 6.71
C ASP A 49 -13.35 -10.32 8.15
N ASN A 50 -14.18 -10.78 9.09
CA ASN A 50 -14.03 -10.48 10.51
C ASN A 50 -12.75 -11.09 11.13
N GLU A 51 -12.04 -11.95 10.42
CA GLU A 51 -10.83 -12.63 10.91
C GLU A 51 -9.55 -11.83 10.61
N THR A 52 -9.58 -10.96 9.60
CA THR A 52 -8.46 -10.11 9.17
C THR A 52 -8.62 -8.67 9.68
N ASN A 53 -8.74 -8.45 10.99
CA ASN A 53 -8.73 -7.10 11.61
C ASN A 53 -7.41 -6.28 11.41
N LEU A 54 -6.48 -6.78 10.60
CA LEU A 54 -5.25 -6.12 10.15
C LEU A 54 -5.25 -5.84 8.63
N SER A 55 -6.34 -6.20 7.93
CA SER A 55 -6.55 -5.93 6.51
C SER A 55 -6.69 -4.43 6.28
N ILE A 56 -6.31 -3.98 5.08
CA ILE A 56 -6.68 -2.65 4.62
C ILE A 56 -8.18 -2.72 4.44
N ASN A 57 -8.93 -2.26 5.45
CA ASN A 57 -10.37 -2.21 5.38
C ASN A 57 -10.76 -1.48 4.08
N GLU A 58 -11.47 -2.19 3.18
CA GLU A 58 -11.88 -1.72 1.85
C GLU A 58 -12.78 -0.48 1.88
N CYS A 59 -13.06 0.10 3.03
CA CYS A 59 -13.62 1.45 3.08
C CYS A 59 -12.83 2.38 2.13
N ASP A 60 -13.55 3.00 1.20
CA ASP A 60 -12.99 3.85 0.13
C ASP A 60 -11.96 4.85 0.67
N THR A 61 -12.16 5.33 1.90
CA THR A 61 -11.26 6.26 2.59
C THR A 61 -9.86 5.72 2.84
N SER A 62 -9.69 4.43 3.14
CA SER A 62 -8.37 3.81 3.37
C SER A 62 -7.64 3.56 2.05
N ILE A 63 -8.36 3.11 1.03
CA ILE A 63 -7.82 2.94 -0.33
C ILE A 63 -7.38 4.29 -0.90
N ASP A 64 -8.19 5.33 -0.79
CA ASP A 64 -7.87 6.66 -1.30
C ASP A 64 -6.65 7.28 -0.61
N LYS A 65 -6.46 6.99 0.69
CA LYS A 65 -5.25 7.39 1.42
C LYS A 65 -4.00 6.76 0.83
N PHE A 66 -4.01 5.45 0.57
CA PHE A 66 -2.87 4.75 -0.04
C PHE A 66 -2.63 5.21 -1.47
N LYS A 67 -3.68 5.36 -2.28
CA LYS A 67 -3.58 5.89 -3.65
C LYS A 67 -2.93 7.28 -3.65
N SER A 68 -3.47 8.20 -2.86
CA SER A 68 -2.97 9.57 -2.74
C SER A 68 -1.51 9.59 -2.26
N PHE A 69 -1.16 8.73 -1.30
CA PHE A 69 0.21 8.62 -0.81
C PHE A 69 1.18 8.11 -1.89
N LEU A 70 0.81 7.05 -2.61
CA LEU A 70 1.67 6.44 -3.64
C LEU A 70 1.84 7.32 -4.88
N GLU A 71 0.84 8.16 -5.19
CA GLU A 71 0.95 9.22 -6.20
C GLU A 71 1.95 10.30 -5.78
N ARG A 72 1.87 10.78 -4.53
CA ARG A 72 2.87 11.73 -3.99
C ARG A 72 4.28 11.15 -3.99
N ALA A 73 4.43 9.88 -3.65
CA ALA A 73 5.70 9.18 -3.72
C ALA A 73 6.21 8.97 -5.17
N GLY A 74 5.38 9.24 -6.18
CA GLY A 74 5.71 9.07 -7.60
C GLY A 74 5.97 7.61 -7.96
N VAL A 75 5.17 6.70 -7.39
CA VAL A 75 5.29 5.25 -7.57
C VAL A 75 4.16 4.69 -8.45
N ALA A 76 2.94 5.21 -8.31
CA ALA A 76 1.78 4.83 -9.09
C ALA A 76 1.04 6.08 -9.61
N LYS A 77 0.18 5.88 -10.62
CA LYS A 77 -0.82 6.84 -11.09
C LYS A 77 -2.11 6.07 -11.32
N TRP A 78 -3.22 6.56 -10.79
CA TRP A 78 -4.53 5.93 -10.90
C TRP A 78 -5.42 6.65 -11.91
#